data_AF-S4XPJ4-F1
#
_entry.id   AF-S4XPJ4-F1
#
_cell.length_a   1.000
_cell.length_b   1.000
_cell.length_c   1.000
_cell.angle_alpha   90.00
_cell.angle_beta   90.00
_cell.angle_gamma   90.00
#
_symmetry.space_group_name_H-M   'P 1'
#
loop_
_entity.id
_entity.type
_entity.pdbx_description
1 polymer ?
#
loop_
_entity_poly.entity_id
_entity_poly.type
_entity_poly.pdbx_seq_one_letter_code
_entity_poly.pdbx_strand_id
1 'polypeptide(L)'
;MPPGTVALPSLPLRTYPGVHLPMPLESFVFDPMRWDFDICFAQTTTLLVEFGIWLRKMRGIPLLCVNTTHLAAAYDVLLPERVSRIGAVHTVLHKTLRAPMERLFVDLYNQGDGLVVLSEGLRDYWRERGVAVPIHVIPRMVPEDVFDRPLGPDPYAPLLEERGLDVRGPRFVCAGRHTREKSQHRLIRIFAEHIAPHHPQATLTLVGDGPDSAAYAALARELGVARRVIMTGEVPYSRISDYYRHATAFLHASLSETFGNVLSEALWCGSPTVAFADGMGVSSQIQSGYNGLLLDPGRGALAEDRANAAFGNAALALARDPQAAARLGSAAAQRARERSSPIVVQRMLANAFVNAREHAREAGIRPLVEGPKALQWWETFRHFRSWVGFTGGLFAFGHLRPAAAPRPKGIQPSFCA
;
A
#
# COMPACT_ATOMS: atom_id res chain seq x y z
N MET A 1 -4.43 15.01 -20.64
CA MET A 1 -5.27 14.54 -19.52
C MET A 1 -6.56 13.97 -20.11
N PRO A 2 -7.17 12.94 -19.51
CA PRO A 2 -8.46 12.42 -19.97
C PRO A 2 -9.53 13.52 -20.04
N PRO A 3 -10.53 13.39 -20.93
CA PRO A 3 -11.69 14.30 -20.95
C PRO A 3 -12.32 14.42 -19.56
N GLY A 4 -12.72 15.63 -19.16
CA GLY A 4 -13.29 15.91 -17.83
C GLY A 4 -12.28 16.08 -16.69
N THR A 5 -10.97 15.98 -16.96
CA THR A 5 -9.95 16.25 -15.94
C THR A 5 -9.72 17.75 -15.78
N VAL A 6 -9.82 18.26 -14.56
CA VAL A 6 -9.43 19.63 -14.20
C VAL A 6 -8.14 19.59 -13.38
N ALA A 7 -7.08 20.20 -13.89
CA ALA A 7 -5.85 20.37 -13.13
C ALA A 7 -5.97 21.60 -12.21
N LEU A 8 -5.74 21.39 -10.92
CA LEU A 8 -5.57 22.50 -10.00
C LEU A 8 -4.17 23.11 -10.16
N PRO A 9 -4.02 24.43 -9.99
CA PRO A 9 -2.71 25.07 -9.96
C PRO A 9 -1.82 24.40 -8.91
N SER A 10 -0.54 24.24 -9.22
CA SER A 10 0.40 23.58 -8.32
C SER A 10 1.81 24.11 -8.48
N LEU A 11 2.61 23.98 -7.43
CA LEU A 11 4.02 24.38 -7.40
C LEU A 11 4.91 23.14 -7.30
N PRO A 12 6.01 23.04 -8.08
CA PRO A 12 6.92 21.91 -7.99
C PRO A 12 7.70 21.92 -6.67
N LEU A 13 7.87 20.75 -6.06
CA LEU A 13 8.66 20.59 -4.85
C LEU A 13 10.12 20.26 -5.20
N ARG A 14 11.05 21.19 -4.99
CA ARG A 14 12.47 21.07 -5.41
C ARG A 14 13.19 19.82 -4.88
N THR A 15 12.88 19.41 -3.65
CA THR A 15 13.48 18.22 -3.03
C THR A 15 13.01 16.90 -3.64
N TYR A 16 11.86 16.88 -4.33
CA TYR A 16 11.25 15.68 -4.88
C TYR A 16 10.80 15.92 -6.33
N PRO A 17 11.70 15.74 -7.31
CA PRO A 17 11.38 15.91 -8.72
C PRO A 17 10.15 15.09 -9.14
N GLY A 18 9.19 15.75 -9.81
CA GLY A 18 7.91 15.15 -10.22
C GLY A 18 6.79 15.26 -9.20
N VAL A 19 7.07 15.72 -7.97
CA VAL A 19 6.03 16.00 -6.96
C VAL A 19 5.60 17.47 -7.08
N HIS A 20 4.30 17.67 -7.26
CA HIS A 20 3.68 18.98 -7.33
C HIS A 20 2.75 19.18 -6.13
N LEU A 21 2.91 20.30 -5.45
CA LEU A 21 2.08 20.70 -4.33
C LEU A 21 0.90 21.53 -4.86
N PRO A 22 -0.34 21.06 -4.72
CA PRO A 22 -1.50 21.79 -5.21
C PRO A 22 -1.70 23.05 -4.39
N MET A 23 -1.91 24.18 -5.07
CA MET A 23 -2.05 25.50 -4.46
C MET A 23 -3.33 26.19 -4.97
N PRO A 24 -4.13 26.79 -4.08
CA PRO A 24 -5.35 27.49 -4.47
C PRO A 24 -5.03 28.91 -4.96
N LEU A 25 -4.25 29.03 -6.04
CA LEU A 25 -3.77 30.32 -6.55
C LEU A 25 -4.76 31.01 -7.48
N GLU A 26 -5.62 30.24 -8.12
CA GLU A 26 -6.55 30.74 -9.14
C GLU A 26 -7.93 30.99 -8.53
N SER A 27 -8.52 32.13 -8.86
CA SER A 27 -9.81 32.56 -8.30
C SER A 27 -10.95 31.58 -8.60
N PHE A 28 -10.89 30.88 -9.74
CA PHE A 28 -11.92 29.92 -10.13
C PHE A 28 -12.03 28.72 -9.19
N VAL A 29 -10.95 28.39 -8.45
CA VAL A 29 -10.97 27.28 -7.49
C VAL A 29 -12.03 27.56 -6.42
N PHE A 30 -12.24 28.83 -6.08
CA PHE A 30 -13.16 29.28 -5.05
C PHE A 30 -14.57 29.60 -5.56
N ASP A 31 -14.87 29.33 -6.83
CA ASP A 31 -16.22 29.52 -7.36
C ASP A 31 -17.08 28.28 -7.08
N PRO A 32 -17.98 28.30 -6.08
CA PRO A 32 -18.79 27.13 -5.74
C PRO A 32 -19.77 26.75 -6.85
N MET A 33 -20.16 27.70 -7.71
CA MET A 33 -21.12 27.47 -8.80
C MET A 33 -20.50 26.77 -10.01
N ARG A 34 -19.17 26.77 -10.09
CA ARG A 34 -18.42 26.06 -11.12
C ARG A 34 -18.46 24.54 -10.96
N TRP A 35 -18.79 24.05 -9.76
CA TRP A 35 -18.70 22.65 -9.39
C TRP A 35 -20.09 22.06 -9.18
N ASP A 36 -20.44 21.11 -10.04
CA ASP A 36 -21.71 20.40 -10.00
C ASP A 36 -21.46 18.90 -10.05
N PHE A 37 -21.32 18.30 -8.87
CA PHE A 37 -21.00 16.89 -8.69
C PHE A 37 -22.04 16.24 -7.78
N ASP A 38 -22.39 14.98 -8.06
CA ASP A 38 -23.26 14.19 -7.18
C ASP A 38 -22.56 13.76 -5.89
N ILE A 39 -21.24 13.58 -5.94
CA ILE A 39 -20.39 13.15 -4.83
C ILE A 39 -18.93 13.54 -5.10
N CYS A 40 -18.21 13.91 -4.04
CA CYS A 40 -16.76 14.08 -4.07
C CYS A 40 -16.08 12.83 -3.50
N PHE A 41 -15.16 12.23 -4.26
CA PHE A 41 -14.33 11.11 -3.80
C PHE A 41 -12.87 11.55 -3.69
N ALA A 42 -12.36 11.72 -2.47
CA ALA A 42 -11.11 12.41 -2.20
C ALA A 42 -10.04 11.49 -1.61
N GLN A 43 -8.89 11.36 -2.28
CA GLN A 43 -7.78 10.56 -1.80
C GLN A 43 -6.88 11.33 -0.84
N THR A 44 -6.61 10.74 0.31
CA THR A 44 -6.00 11.41 1.46
C THR A 44 -4.48 11.28 1.46
N THR A 45 -3.87 11.70 0.36
CA THR A 45 -2.41 11.85 0.22
C THR A 45 -1.98 13.31 0.30
N THR A 46 -2.94 14.25 0.24
CA THR A 46 -2.72 15.70 0.27
C THR A 46 -3.85 16.39 1.03
N LEU A 47 -3.71 17.69 1.31
CA LEU A 47 -4.81 18.52 1.83
C LEU A 47 -5.86 18.87 0.77
N LEU A 48 -5.86 18.25 -0.42
CA LEU A 48 -6.98 18.38 -1.36
C LEU A 48 -8.31 17.89 -0.78
N VAL A 49 -8.27 17.09 0.29
CA VAL A 49 -9.47 16.77 1.08
C VAL A 49 -10.18 18.04 1.59
N GLU A 50 -9.44 19.12 1.90
CA GLU A 50 -10.03 20.42 2.29
C GLU A 50 -10.91 21.02 1.20
N PHE A 51 -10.56 20.81 -0.08
CA PHE A 51 -11.39 21.25 -1.21
C PHE A 51 -12.73 20.49 -1.24
N GLY A 52 -12.69 19.18 -0.99
CA GLY A 52 -13.90 18.36 -0.85
C GLY A 52 -14.77 18.80 0.33
N ILE A 53 -14.16 19.11 1.48
CA ILE A 53 -14.89 19.60 2.66
C ILE A 53 -15.52 20.96 2.37
N TRP A 54 -14.79 21.85 1.71
CA TRP A 54 -15.31 23.14 1.28
C TRP A 54 -16.51 22.98 0.35
N LEU A 55 -16.44 22.10 -0.67
CA LEU A 55 -17.58 21.80 -1.55
C LEU A 55 -18.78 21.26 -0.77
N ARG A 56 -18.56 20.37 0.20
CA ARG A 56 -19.61 19.86 1.08
C ARG A 56 -20.32 20.97 1.84
N LYS A 57 -19.58 21.95 2.39
CA LYS A 57 -20.20 23.09 3.10
C LYS A 57 -20.86 24.09 2.16
N MET A 58 -20.26 24.36 1.01
CA MET A 58 -20.74 25.36 0.07
C MET A 58 -21.98 24.90 -0.68
N ARG A 59 -21.98 23.65 -1.16
CA ARG A 59 -22.98 23.10 -2.09
C ARG A 59 -23.77 21.93 -1.50
N GLY A 60 -23.41 21.42 -0.32
CA GLY A 60 -24.03 20.20 0.23
C GLY A 60 -23.59 18.92 -0.48
N ILE A 61 -22.53 18.96 -1.30
CA ILE A 61 -22.05 17.80 -2.05
C ILE A 61 -21.42 16.79 -1.08
N PRO A 62 -21.89 15.54 -1.02
CA PRO A 62 -21.33 14.53 -0.12
C PRO A 62 -19.84 14.29 -0.38
N LEU A 63 -19.08 14.04 0.67
CA LEU A 63 -17.64 13.80 0.60
C LEU A 63 -17.29 12.42 1.16
N LEU A 64 -16.78 11.55 0.30
CA LEU A 64 -16.20 10.27 0.71
C LEU A 64 -14.66 10.36 0.62
N CYS A 65 -14.01 10.27 1.78
CA CYS A 65 -12.55 10.29 1.89
C CYS A 65 -11.97 8.89 1.67
N VAL A 66 -10.74 8.78 1.17
CA VAL A 66 -10.04 7.50 0.98
C VAL A 66 -8.68 7.57 1.65
N ASN A 67 -8.37 6.62 2.53
CA ASN A 67 -7.05 6.46 3.11
C ASN A 67 -6.45 5.11 2.70
N THR A 68 -5.36 5.16 1.94
CA THR A 68 -4.62 3.96 1.48
C THR A 68 -3.21 3.87 2.07
N THR A 69 -2.85 4.80 2.97
CA THR A 69 -1.50 4.94 3.52
C THR A 69 -1.57 4.88 5.04
N HIS A 70 -0.81 3.94 5.62
CA HIS A 70 -0.61 3.88 7.06
C HIS A 70 0.42 4.95 7.42
N LEU A 71 -0.08 6.05 7.99
CA LEU A 71 0.70 7.25 8.22
C LEU A 71 1.93 6.98 9.09
N ALA A 72 1.84 6.08 10.06
CA ALA A 72 2.96 5.64 10.87
C ALA A 72 4.08 5.00 10.05
N ALA A 73 3.73 4.05 9.17
CA ALA A 73 4.69 3.36 8.33
C ALA A 73 5.36 4.31 7.32
N ALA A 74 4.62 5.30 6.80
CA ALA A 74 5.19 6.32 5.92
C ALA A 74 6.28 7.16 6.64
N TYR A 75 6.10 7.45 7.93
CA TYR A 75 7.11 8.18 8.71
C TYR A 75 8.35 7.36 9.02
N ASP A 76 8.19 6.07 9.33
CA ASP A 76 9.32 5.19 9.60
C ASP A 76 10.24 5.03 8.37
N VAL A 77 9.67 5.10 7.16
CA VAL A 77 10.42 5.11 5.89
C VAL A 77 11.17 6.42 5.65
N LEU A 78 10.66 7.55 6.14
CA LEU A 78 11.33 8.86 6.00
C LEU A 78 12.56 9.03 6.91
N LEU A 79 12.72 8.17 7.93
CA LEU A 79 13.84 8.25 8.87
C LEU A 79 15.05 7.45 8.37
N PRO A 80 16.24 8.07 8.30
CA PRO A 80 17.49 7.33 8.06
C PRO A 80 17.70 6.22 9.10
N GLU A 81 18.20 5.07 8.66
CA GLU A 81 18.36 3.87 9.49
C GLU A 81 19.15 4.08 10.79
N ARG A 82 20.14 4.97 10.77
CA ARG A 82 20.94 5.31 11.97
C ARG A 82 20.12 6.02 13.04
N VAL A 83 19.07 6.73 12.63
CA VAL A 83 18.21 7.56 13.49
C VAL A 83 17.00 6.74 13.97
N SER A 84 16.48 5.82 13.15
CA SER A 84 15.35 4.95 13.52
C SER A 84 15.70 3.95 14.64
N ARG A 85 16.98 3.70 14.92
CA ARG A 85 17.40 2.80 16.02
C ARG A 85 17.42 3.48 17.40
N ILE A 86 17.18 4.78 17.46
CA ILE A 86 17.21 5.56 18.71
C ILE A 86 15.77 5.72 19.24
N GLY A 87 15.41 4.98 20.29
CA GLY A 87 14.03 4.98 20.85
C GLY A 87 13.53 6.36 21.32
N ALA A 88 14.44 7.24 21.77
CA ALA A 88 14.11 8.62 22.13
C ALA A 88 13.67 9.45 20.91
N VAL A 89 14.27 9.21 19.73
CA VAL A 89 13.90 9.90 18.49
C VAL A 89 12.52 9.47 18.02
N HIS A 90 12.18 8.19 18.12
CA HIS A 90 10.82 7.71 17.85
C HIS A 90 9.78 8.34 18.78
N THR A 91 10.06 8.45 20.07
CA THR A 91 9.14 9.07 21.05
C THR A 91 8.91 10.55 20.75
N VAL A 92 9.98 11.29 20.45
CA VAL A 92 9.89 12.72 20.11
C VAL A 92 9.12 12.91 18.80
N LEU A 93 9.49 12.21 17.74
CA LEU A 93 8.83 12.31 16.43
C LEU A 93 7.35 11.89 16.49
N HIS A 94 7.03 10.87 17.28
CA HIS A 94 5.64 10.47 17.50
C HIS A 94 4.81 11.62 18.08
N LYS A 95 5.32 12.29 19.12
CA LYS A 95 4.63 13.38 19.80
C LYS A 95 4.59 14.67 18.97
N THR A 96 5.65 14.98 18.21
CA THR A 96 5.79 16.28 17.53
C THR A 96 5.30 16.28 16.08
N LEU A 97 5.23 15.14 15.41
CA LEU A 97 4.82 15.05 14.00
C LEU A 97 3.64 14.08 13.77
N ARG A 98 3.76 12.84 14.26
CA ARG A 98 2.77 11.80 13.98
C ARG A 98 1.41 12.08 14.60
N ALA A 99 1.33 12.27 15.92
CA ALA A 99 0.06 12.50 16.61
C ALA A 99 -0.66 13.80 16.15
N PRO A 100 0.03 14.94 15.91
CA PRO A 100 -0.60 16.10 15.29
C PRO A 100 -1.19 15.82 13.90
N MET A 101 -0.48 15.07 13.06
CA MET A 101 -0.94 14.75 11.71
C MET A 101 -2.10 13.74 11.72
N GLU A 102 -2.07 12.75 12.61
CA GLU A 102 -3.20 11.84 12.82
C GLU A 102 -4.44 12.61 13.26
N ARG A 103 -4.31 13.54 14.22
CA ARG A 103 -5.43 14.40 14.66
C ARG A 103 -5.98 15.27 13.52
N LEU A 104 -5.09 15.89 12.74
CA LEU A 104 -5.50 16.65 11.57
C LEU A 104 -6.35 15.80 10.62
N PHE A 105 -5.91 14.58 10.30
CA PHE A 105 -6.68 13.70 9.42
C PHE A 105 -7.99 13.21 10.05
N VAL A 106 -8.02 12.92 11.35
CA VAL A 106 -9.27 12.62 12.07
C VAL A 106 -10.26 13.77 11.92
N ASP A 107 -9.82 15.00 12.14
CA ASP A 107 -10.65 16.20 12.02
C ASP A 107 -11.14 16.40 10.57
N LEU A 108 -10.30 16.12 9.57
CA LEU A 108 -10.68 16.18 8.16
C LEU A 108 -11.70 15.10 7.79
N TYR A 109 -11.48 13.85 8.22
CA TYR A 109 -12.41 12.75 7.94
C TYR A 109 -13.77 12.97 8.57
N ASN A 110 -13.81 13.48 9.81
CA ASN A 110 -15.05 13.79 10.52
C ASN A 110 -15.82 14.97 9.93
N GLN A 111 -15.23 15.72 9.01
CA GLN A 111 -15.92 16.76 8.25
C GLN A 111 -16.52 16.24 6.92
N GLY A 112 -16.23 15.00 6.54
CA GLY A 112 -16.84 14.33 5.39
C GLY A 112 -18.08 13.51 5.76
N ASP A 113 -18.44 12.57 4.88
CA ASP A 113 -19.59 11.67 5.00
C ASP A 113 -19.22 10.18 5.02
N GLY A 114 -17.92 9.89 4.96
CA GLY A 114 -17.40 8.55 5.14
C GLY A 114 -15.91 8.46 4.86
N LEU A 115 -15.33 7.33 5.24
CA LEU A 115 -13.93 7.00 5.01
C LEU A 115 -13.81 5.61 4.39
N VAL A 116 -13.16 5.51 3.23
CA VAL A 116 -12.76 4.24 2.62
C VAL A 116 -11.34 3.88 3.07
N VAL A 117 -11.18 2.67 3.57
CA VAL A 117 -9.90 2.07 3.94
C VAL A 117 -9.76 0.70 3.27
N LEU A 118 -8.53 0.18 3.20
CA LEU A 118 -8.26 -1.06 2.46
C LEU A 118 -8.34 -2.34 3.31
N SER A 119 -8.31 -2.22 4.63
CA SER A 119 -8.27 -3.36 5.55
C SER A 119 -8.97 -3.06 6.87
N GLU A 120 -9.39 -4.13 7.55
CA GLU A 120 -10.01 -4.07 8.89
C GLU A 120 -9.06 -3.41 9.91
N GLY A 121 -7.77 -3.76 9.88
CA GLY A 121 -6.77 -3.13 10.75
C GLY A 121 -6.65 -1.62 10.54
N LEU A 122 -6.78 -1.14 9.30
CA LEU A 122 -6.78 0.30 9.02
C LEU A 122 -8.09 0.99 9.45
N ARG A 123 -9.22 0.29 9.39
CA ARG A 123 -10.48 0.77 9.99
C ARG A 123 -10.30 0.95 11.49
N ASP A 124 -9.85 -0.10 12.17
CA ASP A 124 -9.74 -0.11 13.63
C ASP A 124 -8.74 0.96 14.08
N TYR A 125 -7.61 1.10 13.38
CA TYR A 125 -6.63 2.17 13.56
C TYR A 125 -7.26 3.57 13.56
N TRP A 126 -8.12 3.89 12.59
CA TRP A 126 -8.75 5.20 12.48
C TRP A 126 -9.93 5.37 13.46
N ARG A 127 -10.66 4.28 13.74
CA ARG A 127 -11.76 4.27 14.71
C ARG A 127 -11.26 4.57 16.13
N GLU A 128 -10.18 3.91 16.55
CA GLU A 128 -9.50 4.14 17.83
C GLU A 128 -9.01 5.59 18.01
N ARG A 129 -8.73 6.28 16.89
CA ARG A 129 -8.26 7.67 16.88
C ARG A 129 -9.38 8.70 16.83
N GLY A 130 -10.63 8.27 16.73
CA GLY A 130 -11.80 9.15 16.81
C GLY A 130 -12.48 9.46 15.48
N VAL A 131 -12.25 8.69 14.41
CA VAL A 131 -13.07 8.81 13.20
C VAL A 131 -14.48 8.28 13.49
N ALA A 132 -15.46 9.20 13.49
CA ALA A 132 -16.85 8.97 13.86
C ALA A 132 -17.73 8.62 12.66
N VAL A 133 -17.44 9.21 11.48
CA VAL A 133 -18.17 8.94 10.23
C VAL A 133 -18.11 7.45 9.84
N PRO A 134 -19.02 6.95 8.98
CA PRO A 134 -18.96 5.57 8.49
C PRO A 134 -17.61 5.23 7.86
N ILE A 135 -17.03 4.09 8.24
CA ILE A 135 -15.77 3.60 7.65
C ILE A 135 -16.06 2.34 6.84
N HIS A 136 -15.79 2.41 5.53
CA HIS A 136 -15.99 1.33 4.57
C HIS A 136 -14.65 0.64 4.29
N VAL A 137 -14.58 -0.67 4.53
CA VAL A 137 -13.42 -1.48 4.15
C VAL A 137 -13.63 -1.98 2.72
N ILE A 138 -12.93 -1.37 1.77
CA ILE A 138 -13.03 -1.69 0.35
C ILE A 138 -11.64 -2.10 -0.16
N PRO A 139 -11.45 -3.37 -0.56
CA PRO A 139 -10.14 -3.85 -1.00
C PRO A 139 -9.77 -3.28 -2.38
N ARG A 140 -8.50 -3.44 -2.77
CA ARG A 140 -8.09 -3.19 -4.16
C ARG A 140 -8.63 -4.30 -5.07
N MET A 141 -8.96 -3.90 -6.30
CA MET A 141 -9.31 -4.82 -7.37
C MET A 141 -8.07 -5.58 -7.85
N VAL A 142 -8.24 -6.87 -8.15
CA VAL A 142 -7.27 -7.63 -8.93
C VAL A 142 -7.76 -7.68 -10.38
N PRO A 143 -6.95 -7.23 -11.36
CA PRO A 143 -7.35 -7.17 -12.77
C PRO A 143 -7.44 -8.58 -13.39
N GLU A 144 -8.67 -9.04 -13.64
CA GLU A 144 -8.96 -10.38 -14.19
C GLU A 144 -8.27 -10.61 -15.54
N ASP A 145 -8.15 -9.57 -16.37
CA ASP A 145 -7.48 -9.60 -17.67
C ASP A 145 -5.98 -9.94 -17.58
N VAL A 146 -5.35 -9.66 -16.44
CA VAL A 146 -3.94 -9.99 -16.17
C VAL A 146 -3.79 -11.34 -15.47
N PHE A 147 -4.67 -11.64 -14.50
CA PHE A 147 -4.49 -12.76 -13.57
C PHE A 147 -5.26 -14.02 -13.95
N ASP A 148 -6.30 -13.93 -14.78
CA ASP A 148 -7.07 -15.08 -15.27
C ASP A 148 -6.69 -15.52 -16.69
N ARG A 149 -5.67 -14.87 -17.28
CA ARG A 149 -5.13 -15.28 -18.58
C ARG A 149 -4.62 -16.74 -18.54
N PRO A 150 -4.57 -17.43 -19.71
CA PRO A 150 -3.97 -18.76 -19.80
C PRO A 150 -2.55 -18.80 -19.24
N LEU A 151 -2.18 -19.92 -18.60
CA LEU A 151 -0.86 -20.08 -18.01
C LEU A 151 0.20 -19.98 -19.12
N GLY A 152 1.14 -19.04 -18.95
CA GLY A 152 2.26 -18.88 -19.87
C GLY A 152 3.35 -19.93 -19.66
N PRO A 153 4.42 -19.88 -20.49
CA PRO A 153 5.59 -20.72 -20.29
C PRO A 153 6.22 -20.46 -18.93
N ASP A 154 6.86 -21.50 -18.39
CA ASP A 154 7.54 -21.48 -17.10
C ASP A 154 8.64 -20.39 -17.08
N PRO A 155 8.47 -19.31 -16.29
CA PRO A 155 9.44 -18.21 -16.25
C PRO A 155 10.71 -18.57 -15.46
N TYR A 156 10.69 -19.66 -14.69
CA TYR A 156 11.82 -20.11 -13.88
C TYR A 156 12.80 -20.94 -14.70
N ALA A 157 12.33 -21.74 -15.66
CA ALA A 157 13.18 -22.62 -16.47
C ALA A 157 14.44 -21.94 -17.04
N PRO A 158 14.36 -20.82 -17.78
CA PRO A 158 15.56 -20.16 -18.30
C PRO A 158 16.47 -19.60 -17.20
N LEU A 159 15.89 -19.12 -16.09
CA LEU A 159 16.65 -18.57 -14.96
C LEU A 159 17.46 -19.65 -14.24
N LEU A 160 16.88 -20.85 -14.12
CA LEU A 160 17.50 -22.01 -13.49
C LEU A 160 18.56 -22.65 -14.38
N GLU A 161 18.29 -22.78 -15.68
CA GLU A 161 19.23 -23.30 -16.68
C GLU A 161 20.51 -22.46 -16.75
N GLU A 162 20.40 -21.14 -16.82
CA GLU A 162 21.55 -20.20 -16.81
C GLU A 162 22.42 -20.40 -15.56
N ARG A 163 21.81 -20.82 -14.45
CA ARG A 163 22.49 -21.06 -13.17
C ARG A 163 22.84 -22.53 -12.96
N GLY A 164 22.61 -23.42 -13.93
CA GLY A 164 22.83 -24.87 -13.81
C GLY A 164 22.11 -25.48 -12.60
N LEU A 165 20.91 -24.98 -12.27
CA LEU A 165 20.07 -25.48 -11.18
C LEU A 165 19.02 -26.45 -11.73
N ASP A 166 18.58 -27.39 -10.90
CA ASP A 166 17.52 -28.34 -11.25
C ASP A 166 16.17 -27.61 -11.34
N VAL A 167 15.48 -27.78 -12.46
CA VAL A 167 14.14 -27.24 -12.70
C VAL A 167 13.06 -27.87 -11.82
N ARG A 168 13.32 -29.02 -11.18
CA ARG A 168 12.34 -29.77 -10.37
C ARG A 168 12.31 -29.39 -8.90
N GLY A 169 13.26 -28.58 -8.42
CA GLY A 169 13.30 -28.15 -7.03
C GLY A 169 12.15 -27.21 -6.66
N PRO A 170 11.78 -27.09 -5.36
CA PRO A 170 10.80 -26.12 -4.88
C PRO A 170 11.18 -24.69 -5.24
N ARG A 171 10.19 -23.93 -5.69
CA ARG A 171 10.36 -22.56 -6.16
C ARG A 171 9.59 -21.64 -5.23
N PHE A 172 10.30 -20.84 -4.46
CA PHE A 172 9.69 -19.82 -3.62
C PHE A 172 9.80 -18.48 -4.32
N VAL A 173 8.74 -17.68 -4.24
CA VAL A 173 8.71 -16.37 -4.91
C VAL A 173 8.23 -15.28 -3.96
N CYS A 174 8.87 -14.11 -4.05
CA CYS A 174 8.40 -12.88 -3.44
C CYS A 174 8.40 -11.80 -4.52
N ALA A 175 7.35 -11.00 -4.61
CA ALA A 175 7.25 -9.91 -5.57
C ALA A 175 7.10 -8.57 -4.83
N GLY A 176 7.68 -7.52 -5.40
CA GLY A 176 7.55 -6.16 -4.90
C GLY A 176 8.83 -5.35 -5.06
N ARG A 177 8.73 -4.04 -4.78
CA ARG A 177 9.89 -3.15 -4.81
C ARG A 177 10.94 -3.61 -3.82
N HIS A 178 12.23 -3.57 -4.19
CA HIS A 178 13.33 -3.92 -3.30
C HIS A 178 13.67 -2.74 -2.38
N THR A 179 12.92 -2.67 -1.29
CA THR A 179 13.02 -1.61 -0.29
C THR A 179 12.85 -2.18 1.10
N ARG A 180 13.53 -1.56 2.06
CA ARG A 180 13.62 -2.02 3.45
C ARG A 180 12.29 -2.38 4.08
N GLU A 181 11.25 -1.59 3.85
CA GLU A 181 9.90 -1.82 4.40
C GLU A 181 9.23 -3.11 3.88
N LYS A 182 9.67 -3.64 2.74
CA LYS A 182 9.17 -4.90 2.19
C LYS A 182 9.83 -6.13 2.82
N SER A 183 10.87 -5.93 3.63
CA SER A 183 11.53 -6.98 4.40
C SER A 183 12.03 -8.17 3.58
N GLN A 184 12.35 -8.02 2.29
CA GLN A 184 12.83 -9.14 1.47
C GLN A 184 14.20 -9.66 1.95
N HIS A 185 15.02 -8.81 2.57
CA HIS A 185 16.26 -9.24 3.25
C HIS A 185 16.00 -10.33 4.31
N ARG A 186 14.86 -10.27 5.02
CA ARG A 186 14.47 -11.29 6.00
C ARG A 186 14.16 -12.62 5.33
N LEU A 187 13.53 -12.60 4.14
CA LEU A 187 13.30 -13.81 3.34
C LEU A 187 14.61 -14.44 2.85
N ILE A 188 15.60 -13.64 2.49
CA ILE A 188 16.93 -14.16 2.09
C ILE A 188 17.57 -14.90 3.27
N ARG A 189 17.50 -14.36 4.49
CA ARG A 189 17.99 -15.01 5.71
C ARG A 189 17.22 -16.30 6.01
N ILE A 190 15.89 -16.25 6.04
CA ILE A 190 15.03 -17.42 6.24
C ILE A 190 15.36 -18.51 5.20
N PHE A 191 15.52 -18.12 3.94
CA PHE A 191 15.87 -19.05 2.89
C PHE A 191 17.23 -19.69 3.16
N ALA A 192 18.26 -18.92 3.45
CA ALA A 192 19.62 -19.43 3.69
C ALA A 192 19.72 -20.33 4.92
N GLU A 193 19.04 -19.97 6.01
CA GLU A 193 19.19 -20.60 7.32
C GLU A 193 18.21 -21.75 7.55
N HIS A 194 17.03 -21.71 6.93
CA HIS A 194 15.94 -22.64 7.27
C HIS A 194 15.34 -23.40 6.08
N ILE A 195 15.56 -22.97 4.84
CA ILE A 195 15.02 -23.67 3.66
C ILE A 195 16.14 -24.39 2.91
N ALA A 196 17.16 -23.63 2.53
CA ALA A 196 18.30 -24.05 1.73
C ALA A 196 19.10 -25.24 2.31
N PRO A 197 19.28 -25.39 3.64
CA PRO A 197 19.97 -26.55 4.21
C PRO A 197 19.15 -27.83 4.16
N HIS A 198 17.82 -27.72 4.20
CA HIS A 198 16.90 -28.86 4.20
C HIS A 198 16.40 -29.23 2.80
N HIS A 199 16.58 -28.34 1.82
CA HIS A 199 16.23 -28.60 0.43
C HIS A 199 17.29 -28.00 -0.52
N PRO A 200 18.34 -28.76 -0.88
CA PRO A 200 19.46 -28.25 -1.67
C PRO A 200 19.06 -27.66 -3.03
N GLN A 201 18.00 -28.19 -3.64
CA GLN A 201 17.47 -27.73 -4.94
C GLN A 201 16.45 -26.59 -4.82
N ALA A 202 16.08 -26.15 -3.62
CA ALA A 202 15.12 -25.06 -3.48
C ALA A 202 15.71 -23.74 -3.99
N THR A 203 14.86 -22.86 -4.51
CA THR A 203 15.24 -21.52 -4.95
C THR A 203 14.32 -20.47 -4.37
N LEU A 204 14.85 -19.25 -4.21
CA LEU A 204 14.09 -18.06 -3.85
C LEU A 204 14.21 -17.05 -4.98
N THR A 205 13.09 -16.69 -5.60
CA THR A 205 13.04 -15.66 -6.63
C THR A 205 12.44 -14.39 -6.07
N LEU A 206 13.17 -13.28 -6.18
CA LEU A 206 12.74 -11.93 -5.84
C LEU A 206 12.42 -11.19 -7.14
N VAL A 207 11.13 -10.95 -7.35
CA VAL A 207 10.60 -10.28 -8.54
C VAL A 207 10.38 -8.80 -8.24
N GLY A 208 11.09 -7.95 -8.98
CA GLY A 208 11.10 -6.50 -8.78
C GLY A 208 12.52 -5.95 -8.74
N ASP A 209 12.60 -4.63 -8.53
CA ASP A 209 13.85 -3.90 -8.37
C ASP A 209 13.64 -2.75 -7.36
N GLY A 210 14.73 -2.10 -6.96
CA GLY A 210 14.72 -1.03 -5.99
C GLY A 210 16.09 -0.68 -5.44
N PRO A 211 16.17 0.37 -4.60
CA PRO A 211 17.43 0.86 -4.05
C PRO A 211 18.20 -0.21 -3.24
N ASP A 212 17.52 -1.22 -2.68
CA ASP A 212 18.17 -2.24 -1.87
C ASP A 212 18.60 -3.49 -2.65
N SER A 213 18.38 -3.57 -3.96
CA SER A 213 18.75 -4.73 -4.80
C SER A 213 20.22 -5.13 -4.65
N ALA A 214 21.13 -4.15 -4.67
CA ALA A 214 22.56 -4.42 -4.51
C ALA A 214 22.90 -4.95 -3.11
N ALA A 215 22.23 -4.46 -2.07
CA ALA A 215 22.38 -4.94 -0.70
C ALA A 215 21.85 -6.38 -0.56
N TYR A 216 20.74 -6.71 -1.22
CA TYR A 216 20.17 -8.06 -1.23
C TYR A 216 21.10 -9.05 -1.94
N ALA A 217 21.71 -8.66 -3.06
CA ALA A 217 22.72 -9.46 -3.75
C ALA A 217 23.98 -9.69 -2.91
N ALA A 218 24.43 -8.67 -2.16
CA ALA A 218 25.54 -8.81 -1.22
C ALA A 218 25.20 -9.78 -0.08
N LEU A 219 24.01 -9.64 0.51
CA LEU A 219 23.54 -10.52 1.58
C LEU A 219 23.43 -11.98 1.13
N ALA A 220 22.90 -12.24 -0.07
CA ALA A 220 22.82 -13.60 -0.60
C ALA A 220 24.21 -14.23 -0.82
N ARG A 221 25.23 -13.43 -1.19
CA ARG A 221 26.63 -13.89 -1.29
C ARG A 221 27.23 -14.19 0.07
N GLU A 222 27.05 -13.29 1.03
CA GLU A 222 27.50 -13.45 2.42
C GLU A 222 26.95 -14.75 3.03
N LEU A 223 25.67 -15.05 2.78
CA LEU A 223 25.00 -16.24 3.28
C LEU A 223 25.24 -17.51 2.42
N GLY A 224 26.09 -17.44 1.39
CA GLY A 224 26.42 -18.60 0.56
C GLY A 224 25.28 -19.13 -0.32
N VAL A 225 24.23 -18.34 -0.56
CA VAL A 225 23.04 -18.74 -1.35
C VAL A 225 22.84 -17.94 -2.64
N ALA A 226 23.80 -17.11 -3.03
CA ALA A 226 23.70 -16.24 -4.21
C ALA A 226 23.29 -16.94 -5.51
N ARG A 227 23.70 -18.20 -5.71
CA ARG A 227 23.29 -18.98 -6.89
C ARG A 227 21.80 -19.34 -6.89
N ARG A 228 21.18 -19.50 -5.71
CA ARG A 228 19.80 -19.96 -5.51
C ARG A 228 18.82 -18.84 -5.15
N VAL A 229 19.33 -17.64 -4.86
CA VAL A 229 18.52 -16.42 -4.68
C VAL A 229 18.58 -15.63 -5.99
N ILE A 230 17.48 -15.65 -6.75
CA ILE A 230 17.38 -15.07 -8.07
C ILE A 230 16.67 -13.72 -7.97
N MET A 231 17.36 -12.64 -8.33
CA MET A 231 16.75 -11.32 -8.49
C MET A 231 16.49 -11.10 -9.97
N THR A 232 15.22 -11.01 -10.37
CA THR A 232 14.85 -10.92 -11.80
C THR A 232 14.93 -9.50 -12.35
N GLY A 233 15.01 -8.49 -11.48
CA GLY A 233 14.64 -7.13 -11.85
C GLY A 233 13.13 -7.00 -12.04
N GLU A 234 12.70 -5.88 -12.61
CA GLU A 234 11.29 -5.68 -12.99
C GLU A 234 10.89 -6.63 -14.12
N VAL A 235 9.73 -7.26 -13.96
CA VAL A 235 9.10 -8.08 -15.02
C VAL A 235 7.85 -7.37 -15.53
N PRO A 236 7.45 -7.57 -16.80
CA PRO A 236 6.20 -7.02 -17.30
C PRO A 236 5.04 -7.42 -16.40
N TYR A 237 4.20 -6.47 -15.99
CA TYR A 237 3.08 -6.75 -15.08
C TYR A 237 2.15 -7.82 -15.64
N SER A 238 1.96 -7.83 -16.97
CA SER A 238 1.19 -8.88 -17.62
C SER A 238 1.74 -10.27 -17.32
N ARG A 239 3.06 -10.45 -17.12
CA ARG A 239 3.74 -11.73 -16.92
C ARG A 239 3.82 -12.20 -15.46
N ILE A 240 3.50 -11.35 -14.48
CA ILE A 240 3.71 -11.67 -13.05
C ILE A 240 2.89 -12.88 -12.59
N SER A 241 1.70 -13.10 -13.16
CA SER A 241 0.86 -14.25 -12.84
C SER A 241 1.52 -15.60 -13.15
N ASP A 242 2.45 -15.66 -14.12
CA ASP A 242 3.20 -16.90 -14.39
C ASP A 242 4.16 -17.22 -13.24
N TYR A 243 4.78 -16.21 -12.62
CA TYR A 243 5.64 -16.42 -11.45
C TYR A 243 4.83 -16.97 -10.28
N TYR A 244 3.66 -16.39 -9.97
CA TYR A 244 2.83 -16.89 -8.89
C TYR A 244 2.33 -18.32 -9.14
N ARG A 245 1.94 -18.64 -10.38
CA ARG A 245 1.31 -19.94 -10.70
C ARG A 245 2.30 -21.09 -10.91
N HIS A 246 3.55 -20.80 -11.29
CA HIS A 246 4.62 -21.81 -11.40
C HIS A 246 5.44 -21.98 -10.11
N ALA A 247 5.19 -21.15 -9.09
CA ALA A 247 5.86 -21.27 -7.80
C ALA A 247 5.24 -22.37 -6.93
N THR A 248 6.09 -22.97 -6.08
CA THR A 248 5.63 -23.84 -4.98
C THR A 248 4.90 -23.03 -3.92
N ALA A 249 5.42 -21.85 -3.57
CA ALA A 249 4.74 -20.93 -2.68
C ALA A 249 5.19 -19.48 -2.87
N PHE A 250 4.27 -18.56 -2.65
CA PHE A 250 4.53 -17.14 -2.46
C PHE A 250 4.91 -16.87 -1.00
N LEU A 251 6.00 -16.15 -0.79
CA LEU A 251 6.51 -15.78 0.53
C LEU A 251 6.43 -14.27 0.72
N HIS A 252 5.85 -13.83 1.83
CA HIS A 252 5.64 -12.41 2.12
C HIS A 252 6.08 -12.04 3.54
N ALA A 253 7.13 -11.22 3.67
CA ALA A 253 7.69 -10.86 4.98
C ALA A 253 7.47 -9.39 5.39
N SER A 254 6.77 -8.59 4.58
CA SER A 254 6.51 -7.20 4.95
C SER A 254 5.59 -7.14 6.17
N LEU A 255 5.87 -6.20 7.08
CA LEU A 255 5.10 -5.95 8.29
C LEU A 255 4.38 -4.59 8.26
N SER A 256 4.35 -3.96 7.09
CA SER A 256 3.86 -2.59 6.91
C SER A 256 3.05 -2.45 5.62
N GLU A 257 2.11 -3.36 5.40
CA GLU A 257 1.18 -3.28 4.28
C GLU A 257 -0.16 -2.67 4.70
N THR A 258 -0.65 -1.70 3.93
CA THR A 258 -2.02 -1.19 4.11
C THR A 258 -3.06 -2.12 3.49
N PHE A 259 -2.64 -2.84 2.44
CA PHE A 259 -3.39 -3.89 1.78
C PHE A 259 -2.47 -5.05 1.43
N GLY A 260 -1.47 -4.81 0.59
CA GLY A 260 -0.57 -5.84 0.04
C GLY A 260 -1.09 -6.35 -1.30
N ASN A 261 -0.90 -5.55 -2.36
CA ASN A 261 -1.38 -5.89 -3.71
C ASN A 261 -0.77 -7.20 -4.22
N VAL A 262 0.56 -7.35 -4.14
CA VAL A 262 1.27 -8.57 -4.57
C VAL A 262 0.80 -9.83 -3.84
N LEU A 263 0.41 -9.69 -2.57
CA LEU A 263 -0.20 -10.77 -1.81
C LEU A 263 -1.59 -11.10 -2.37
N SER A 264 -2.42 -10.08 -2.60
CA SER A 264 -3.76 -10.25 -3.19
C SER A 264 -3.70 -10.94 -4.55
N GLU A 265 -2.75 -10.56 -5.39
CA GLU A 265 -2.47 -11.16 -6.70
C GLU A 265 -2.03 -12.62 -6.58
N ALA A 266 -1.11 -12.93 -5.66
CA ALA A 266 -0.66 -14.31 -5.42
C ALA A 266 -1.81 -15.20 -4.91
N LEU A 267 -2.61 -14.70 -3.96
CA LEU A 267 -3.80 -15.39 -3.46
C LEU A 267 -4.82 -15.60 -4.60
N TRP A 268 -5.05 -14.58 -5.43
CA TRP A 268 -5.93 -14.67 -6.61
C TRP A 268 -5.50 -15.76 -7.59
N CYS A 269 -4.19 -15.86 -7.86
CA CYS A 269 -3.63 -16.93 -8.69
C CYS A 269 -3.71 -18.32 -8.06
N GLY A 270 -4.17 -18.43 -6.81
CA GLY A 270 -4.19 -19.68 -6.06
C GLY A 270 -2.79 -20.15 -5.66
N SER A 271 -1.83 -19.23 -5.55
CA SER A 271 -0.49 -19.56 -5.05
C SER A 271 -0.58 -19.92 -3.57
N PRO A 272 -0.09 -21.10 -3.14
CA PRO A 272 0.13 -21.37 -1.73
C PRO A 272 0.97 -20.26 -1.13
N THR A 273 0.61 -19.76 0.06
CA THR A 273 1.20 -18.53 0.60
C THR A 273 1.62 -18.70 2.06
N VAL A 274 2.83 -18.25 2.37
CA VAL A 274 3.32 -18.06 3.75
C VAL A 274 3.61 -16.58 3.96
N ALA A 275 3.03 -15.99 4.99
CA ALA A 275 3.23 -14.59 5.32
C ALA A 275 3.37 -14.34 6.82
N PHE A 276 4.04 -13.24 7.17
CA PHE A 276 3.99 -12.72 8.54
C PHE A 276 2.76 -11.85 8.77
N ALA A 277 2.20 -11.91 9.98
CA ALA A 277 1.10 -11.06 10.43
C ALA A 277 1.59 -9.62 10.65
N ASP A 278 1.02 -8.67 9.91
CA ASP A 278 1.26 -7.24 10.06
C ASP A 278 0.20 -6.53 10.92
N GLY A 279 -0.89 -7.22 11.24
CA GLY A 279 -2.06 -6.67 11.94
C GLY A 279 -2.89 -5.71 11.08
N MET A 280 -2.61 -5.63 9.77
CA MET A 280 -3.15 -4.62 8.85
C MET A 280 -3.58 -5.28 7.54
N GLY A 281 -2.90 -4.97 6.42
CA GLY A 281 -3.25 -5.43 5.10
C GLY A 281 -3.10 -6.94 4.94
N VAL A 282 -1.93 -7.48 5.30
CA VAL A 282 -1.64 -8.92 5.17
C VAL A 282 -2.59 -9.74 6.04
N SER A 283 -2.73 -9.36 7.32
CA SER A 283 -3.60 -10.05 8.28
C SER A 283 -5.08 -10.03 7.87
N SER A 284 -5.52 -9.05 7.07
CA SER A 284 -6.91 -8.99 6.58
C SER A 284 -7.20 -9.94 5.41
N GLN A 285 -6.17 -10.41 4.71
CA GLN A 285 -6.29 -11.24 3.51
C GLN A 285 -6.15 -12.74 3.80
N ILE A 286 -5.39 -13.11 4.85
CA ILE A 286 -5.11 -14.52 5.19
C ILE A 286 -5.79 -14.93 6.49
N GLN A 287 -6.65 -15.95 6.40
CA GLN A 287 -7.06 -16.79 7.50
C GLN A 287 -6.16 -18.03 7.55
N SER A 288 -5.28 -18.07 8.55
CA SER A 288 -4.25 -19.10 8.68
C SER A 288 -4.84 -20.51 8.70
N GLY A 289 -4.26 -21.42 7.90
CA GLY A 289 -4.71 -22.80 7.75
C GLY A 289 -5.90 -23.00 6.80
N TYR A 290 -6.55 -21.92 6.35
CA TYR A 290 -7.64 -22.00 5.38
C TYR A 290 -7.21 -21.57 3.98
N ASN A 291 -6.71 -20.34 3.82
CA ASN A 291 -6.36 -19.77 2.52
C ASN A 291 -4.90 -19.28 2.45
N GLY A 292 -4.06 -19.75 3.39
CA GLY A 292 -2.65 -19.42 3.51
C GLY A 292 -2.14 -19.75 4.91
N LEU A 293 -0.84 -19.54 5.15
CA LEU A 293 -0.20 -19.69 6.45
C LEU A 293 0.26 -18.32 6.93
N LEU A 294 -0.41 -17.82 7.98
CA LEU A 294 -0.09 -16.54 8.60
C LEU A 294 0.62 -16.80 9.94
N LEU A 295 1.83 -16.25 10.09
CA LEU A 295 2.71 -16.49 11.23
C LEU A 295 2.98 -15.20 12.01
N ASP A 296 3.13 -15.30 13.32
CA ASP A 296 3.59 -14.17 14.15
C ASP A 296 5.03 -13.81 13.77
N PRO A 297 5.36 -12.52 13.53
CA PRO A 297 6.70 -12.10 13.16
C PRO A 297 7.73 -12.16 14.29
N GLY A 298 7.30 -12.38 15.53
CA GLY A 298 8.13 -12.22 16.72
C GLY A 298 8.40 -10.76 17.05
N ARG A 299 8.63 -10.45 18.34
CA ARG A 299 9.12 -9.15 18.79
C ARG A 299 10.42 -9.32 19.56
N GLY A 300 11.51 -8.78 19.02
CA GLY A 300 12.85 -8.90 19.58
C GLY A 300 13.59 -10.14 19.09
N ALA A 301 14.92 -10.10 19.17
CA ALA A 301 15.82 -11.04 18.47
C ALA A 301 15.42 -12.52 18.63
N LEU A 302 15.30 -13.02 19.86
CA LEU A 302 14.97 -14.43 20.11
C LEU A 302 13.59 -14.85 19.56
N ALA A 303 12.60 -13.95 19.60
CA ALA A 303 11.27 -14.27 19.07
C ALA A 303 11.25 -14.19 17.54
N GLU A 304 11.98 -13.24 16.95
CA GLU A 304 12.15 -13.12 15.51
C GLU A 304 12.88 -14.34 14.92
N ASP A 305 13.91 -14.85 15.59
CA ASP A 305 14.62 -16.07 15.17
C ASP A 305 13.70 -17.29 15.18
N ARG A 306 12.88 -17.47 16.23
CA ARG A 306 11.87 -18.52 16.27
C ARG A 306 10.82 -18.37 15.18
N ALA A 307 10.39 -17.14 14.91
CA ALA A 307 9.45 -16.84 13.83
C ALA A 307 10.05 -17.15 12.44
N ASN A 308 11.33 -16.85 12.23
CA ASN A 308 12.06 -17.17 11.00
C ASN A 308 12.14 -18.68 10.77
N ALA A 309 12.46 -19.44 11.82
CA ALA A 309 12.48 -20.90 11.75
C ALA A 309 11.09 -21.47 11.45
N ALA A 310 10.04 -20.96 12.11
CA ALA A 310 8.66 -21.37 11.84
C ALA A 310 8.24 -21.05 10.40
N PHE A 311 8.65 -19.90 9.87
CA PHE A 311 8.38 -19.49 8.48
C PHE A 311 9.06 -20.43 7.48
N GLY A 312 10.34 -20.73 7.67
CA GLY A 312 11.07 -21.70 6.83
C GLY A 312 10.43 -23.08 6.85
N ASN A 313 10.03 -23.56 8.04
CA ASN A 313 9.35 -24.84 8.19
C ASN A 313 7.99 -24.87 7.49
N ALA A 314 7.21 -23.79 7.55
CA ALA A 314 5.94 -23.66 6.84
C ALA A 314 6.14 -23.71 5.31
N ALA A 315 7.14 -23.00 4.79
CA ALA A 315 7.48 -23.03 3.37
C ALA A 315 7.90 -24.44 2.91
N LEU A 316 8.72 -25.14 3.71
CA LEU A 316 9.10 -26.53 3.44
C LEU A 316 7.93 -27.51 3.55
N ALA A 317 6.98 -27.28 4.45
CA ALA A 317 5.78 -28.12 4.58
C ALA A 317 4.92 -28.07 3.30
N LEU A 318 4.76 -26.87 2.71
CA LEU A 318 4.07 -26.72 1.42
C LEU A 318 4.79 -27.43 0.28
N ALA A 319 6.12 -27.47 0.29
CA ALA A 319 6.90 -28.22 -0.69
C ALA A 319 6.78 -29.75 -0.52
N ARG A 320 6.62 -30.23 0.72
CA ARG A 320 6.51 -31.66 1.05
C ARG A 320 5.13 -32.25 0.77
N ASP A 321 4.07 -31.45 0.89
CA ASP A 321 2.69 -31.86 0.62
C ASP A 321 2.04 -30.97 -0.46
N PRO A 322 2.27 -31.26 -1.76
CA PRO A 322 1.67 -30.52 -2.85
C PRO A 322 0.14 -30.55 -2.85
N GLN A 323 -0.49 -31.59 -2.29
CA GLN A 323 -1.95 -31.67 -2.22
C GLN A 323 -2.50 -30.69 -1.17
N ALA A 324 -1.88 -30.61 0.01
CA ALA A 324 -2.22 -29.59 1.00
C ALA A 324 -1.97 -28.18 0.47
N ALA A 325 -0.84 -27.97 -0.23
CA ALA A 325 -0.55 -26.70 -0.88
C ALA A 325 -1.63 -26.32 -1.90
N ALA A 326 -2.04 -27.26 -2.77
CA ALA A 326 -3.11 -27.03 -3.74
C ALA A 326 -4.47 -26.73 -3.08
N ARG A 327 -4.82 -27.37 -1.96
CA ARG A 327 -6.04 -27.05 -1.20
C ARG A 327 -6.01 -25.63 -0.65
N LEU A 328 -4.90 -25.21 -0.03
CA LEU A 328 -4.72 -23.84 0.45
C LEU A 328 -4.80 -22.83 -0.71
N GLY A 329 -4.16 -23.14 -1.83
CA GLY A 329 -4.19 -22.34 -3.05
C GLY A 329 -5.61 -22.17 -3.62
N SER A 330 -6.39 -23.25 -3.70
CA SER A 330 -7.78 -23.18 -4.16
C SER A 330 -8.64 -22.30 -3.27
N ALA A 331 -8.51 -22.42 -1.94
CA ALA A 331 -9.21 -21.58 -0.99
C ALA A 331 -8.75 -20.11 -1.05
N ALA A 332 -7.45 -19.88 -1.29
CA ALA A 332 -6.89 -18.55 -1.55
C ALA A 332 -7.54 -17.88 -2.77
N ALA A 333 -7.58 -18.58 -3.90
CA ALA A 333 -8.17 -18.06 -5.13
C ALA A 333 -9.66 -17.76 -4.96
N GLN A 334 -10.41 -18.68 -4.34
CA GLN A 334 -11.83 -18.48 -4.08
C GLN A 334 -12.07 -17.22 -3.23
N ARG A 335 -11.40 -17.11 -2.07
CA ARG A 335 -11.59 -15.98 -1.16
C ARG A 335 -11.13 -14.66 -1.77
N ALA A 336 -10.02 -14.66 -2.51
CA ALA A 336 -9.54 -13.47 -3.21
C ALA A 336 -10.55 -12.99 -4.26
N ARG A 337 -11.16 -13.90 -5.03
CA ARG A 337 -12.19 -13.57 -6.03
C ARG A 337 -13.48 -13.05 -5.41
N GLU A 338 -13.92 -13.64 -4.31
CA GLU A 338 -15.08 -13.19 -3.54
C GLU A 338 -14.92 -11.79 -2.94
N ARG A 339 -13.68 -11.35 -2.69
CA ARG A 339 -13.40 -10.04 -2.05
C ARG A 339 -12.94 -8.97 -3.02
N SER A 340 -12.13 -9.32 -4.00
CA SER A 340 -11.34 -8.38 -4.82
C SER A 340 -11.66 -8.42 -6.31
N SER A 341 -12.71 -9.15 -6.74
CA SER A 341 -13.16 -9.08 -8.13
C SER A 341 -13.68 -7.68 -8.47
N PRO A 342 -13.51 -7.20 -9.71
CA PRO A 342 -13.97 -5.87 -10.13
C PRO A 342 -15.44 -5.62 -9.79
N ILE A 343 -16.31 -6.60 -10.04
CA ILE A 343 -17.75 -6.46 -9.76
C ILE A 343 -18.06 -6.33 -8.27
N VAL A 344 -17.35 -7.06 -7.40
CA VAL A 344 -17.54 -6.96 -5.95
C VAL A 344 -17.09 -5.60 -5.45
N VAL A 345 -15.89 -5.16 -5.84
CA VAL A 345 -15.35 -3.87 -5.40
C VAL A 345 -16.19 -2.70 -5.91
N GLN A 346 -16.68 -2.77 -7.15
CA GLN A 346 -17.60 -1.76 -7.70
C GLN A 346 -18.90 -1.68 -6.89
N ARG A 347 -19.49 -2.82 -6.50
CA ARG A 347 -20.69 -2.85 -5.65
C ARG A 347 -20.41 -2.26 -4.26
N MET A 348 -19.28 -2.60 -3.66
CA MET A 348 -18.86 -2.02 -2.36
C MET A 348 -18.71 -0.50 -2.44
N LEU A 349 -18.10 0.00 -3.52
CA LEU A 349 -17.94 1.44 -3.74
C LEU A 349 -19.29 2.14 -3.99
N ALA A 350 -20.16 1.55 -4.80
CA ALA A 350 -21.51 2.06 -5.03
C ALA A 350 -22.31 2.15 -3.71
N ASN A 351 -22.21 1.13 -2.86
CA ASN A 351 -22.82 1.15 -1.54
C ASN A 351 -22.22 2.26 -0.66
N ALA A 352 -20.90 2.46 -0.67
CA ALA A 352 -20.27 3.55 0.08
C ALA A 352 -20.74 4.93 -0.41
N PHE A 353 -20.98 5.11 -1.72
CA PHE A 353 -21.55 6.35 -2.25
C PHE A 353 -22.99 6.58 -1.77
N VAL A 354 -23.83 5.54 -1.72
CA VAL A 354 -25.18 5.65 -1.16
C VAL A 354 -25.14 6.03 0.31
N ASN A 355 -24.32 5.35 1.13
CA ASN A 355 -24.16 5.66 2.54
C ASN A 355 -23.68 7.10 2.77
N ALA A 356 -22.73 7.59 1.97
CA ALA A 356 -22.26 8.97 2.07
C ALA A 356 -23.37 10.00 1.77
N ARG A 357 -24.24 9.73 0.78
CA ARG A 357 -25.40 10.59 0.48
C ARG A 357 -26.42 10.60 1.62
N GLU A 358 -26.70 9.44 2.20
CA GLU A 358 -27.62 9.32 3.33
C GLU A 358 -27.08 10.06 4.56
N HIS A 359 -25.80 9.86 4.89
CA HIS A 359 -25.12 10.57 5.96
C HIS A 359 -25.13 12.09 5.75
N ALA A 360 -24.85 12.57 4.53
CA ALA A 360 -24.91 14.00 4.22
C ALA A 360 -26.32 14.59 4.42
N ARG A 361 -27.36 13.84 4.05
CA ARG A 361 -28.76 14.23 4.26
C ARG A 361 -29.12 14.29 5.74
N GLU A 362 -28.70 13.29 6.52
CA GLU A 362 -28.92 13.21 7.96
C GLU A 362 -28.17 14.29 8.74
N ALA A 363 -26.98 14.68 8.26
CA ALA A 363 -26.21 15.77 8.81
C ALA A 363 -26.91 17.14 8.67
N GLY A 364 -27.93 17.26 7.81
CA GLY A 364 -28.78 18.46 7.69
C GLY A 364 -28.03 19.71 7.26
N ILE A 365 -26.94 19.57 6.50
CA ILE A 365 -26.10 20.69 6.05
C ILE A 365 -26.93 21.59 5.13
N ARG A 366 -27.00 22.88 5.46
CA ARG A 366 -27.57 23.89 4.57
C ARG A 366 -26.47 24.47 3.68
N PRO A 367 -26.56 24.34 2.34
CA PRO A 367 -25.56 24.88 1.44
C PRO A 367 -25.35 26.38 1.64
N LEU A 368 -24.12 26.80 1.90
CA LEU A 368 -23.80 28.21 2.11
C LEU A 368 -23.93 29.07 0.85
N VAL A 369 -23.93 28.45 -0.33
CA VAL A 369 -24.16 29.14 -1.61
C VAL A 369 -25.50 29.85 -1.65
N GLU A 370 -26.49 29.37 -0.89
CA GLU A 370 -27.83 29.98 -0.75
C GLU A 370 -27.85 31.11 0.31
N GLY A 371 -26.77 31.24 1.10
CA GLY A 371 -26.66 32.18 2.21
C GLY A 371 -25.88 33.47 1.87
N PRO A 372 -25.68 34.35 2.87
CA PRO A 372 -24.94 35.61 2.71
C PRO A 372 -23.51 35.43 2.18
N LYS A 373 -23.10 36.29 1.23
CA LYS A 373 -21.74 36.28 0.65
C LYS A 373 -20.61 36.40 1.70
N ALA A 374 -20.86 37.08 2.81
CA ALA A 374 -19.87 37.21 3.89
C ALA A 374 -19.55 35.87 4.56
N LEU A 375 -20.55 35.01 4.75
CA LEU A 375 -20.36 33.66 5.30
C LEU A 375 -19.63 32.76 4.31
N GLN A 376 -19.98 32.85 3.02
CA GLN A 376 -19.29 32.15 1.95
C GLN A 376 -17.80 32.51 1.90
N TRP A 377 -17.48 33.81 1.97
CA TRP A 377 -16.11 34.31 2.03
C TRP A 377 -15.36 33.83 3.25
N TRP A 378 -15.97 33.91 4.44
CA TRP A 378 -15.35 33.48 5.68
C TRP A 378 -15.05 31.98 5.69
N GLU A 379 -15.99 31.13 5.24
CA GLU A 379 -15.77 29.68 5.16
C GLU A 379 -14.71 29.30 4.13
N THR A 380 -14.71 29.98 2.98
CA THR A 380 -13.66 29.83 1.97
C THR A 380 -12.29 30.20 2.55
N PHE A 381 -12.16 31.36 3.19
CA PHE A 381 -10.90 31.74 3.83
C PHE A 381 -10.46 30.73 4.91
N ARG A 382 -11.41 30.25 5.74
CA ARG A 382 -11.13 29.32 6.84
C ARG A 382 -10.62 27.96 6.37
N HIS A 383 -11.16 27.39 5.31
CA HIS A 383 -10.71 26.09 4.76
C HIS A 383 -9.41 26.20 3.99
N PHE A 384 -9.23 27.29 3.25
CA PHE A 384 -8.05 27.41 2.42
C PHE A 384 -6.83 27.95 3.19
N ARG A 385 -6.99 28.60 4.36
CA ARG A 385 -5.84 28.99 5.20
C ARG A 385 -5.04 27.78 5.69
N SER A 386 -5.69 26.66 6.05
CA SER A 386 -5.00 25.43 6.50
C SER A 386 -4.28 24.77 5.33
N TRP A 387 -4.94 24.68 4.18
CA TRP A 387 -4.35 24.19 2.94
C TRP A 387 -3.11 25.03 2.55
N VAL A 388 -3.21 26.36 2.54
CA VAL A 388 -2.09 27.27 2.24
C VAL A 388 -0.99 27.18 3.29
N GLY A 389 -1.33 27.18 4.58
CA GLY A 389 -0.34 27.14 5.67
C GLY A 389 0.52 25.87 5.64
N PHE A 390 -0.12 24.71 5.52
CA PHE A 390 0.58 23.42 5.48
C PHE A 390 1.37 23.24 4.18
N THR A 391 0.76 23.53 3.03
CA THR A 391 1.41 23.35 1.72
C THR A 391 2.54 24.37 1.52
N GLY A 392 2.35 25.61 1.98
CA GLY A 392 3.38 26.63 2.03
C GLY A 392 4.54 26.24 2.94
N GLY A 393 4.25 25.63 4.10
CA GLY A 393 5.27 25.07 5.00
C GLY A 393 6.09 23.95 4.33
N LEU A 394 5.43 23.00 3.67
CA LEU A 394 6.08 21.94 2.89
C LEU A 394 6.93 22.51 1.76
N PHE A 395 6.41 23.50 1.03
CA PHE A 395 7.12 24.18 -0.04
C PHE A 395 8.38 24.88 0.49
N ALA A 396 8.26 25.65 1.57
CA ALA A 396 9.39 26.34 2.21
C ALA A 396 10.45 25.35 2.72
N PHE A 397 10.02 24.29 3.42
CA PHE A 397 10.93 23.24 3.88
C PHE A 397 11.66 22.53 2.72
N GLY A 398 10.95 22.29 1.62
CA GLY A 398 11.53 21.73 0.39
C GLY A 398 12.50 22.67 -0.33
N HIS A 399 12.53 23.97 0.00
CA HIS A 399 13.52 24.92 -0.53
C HIS A 399 14.70 25.15 0.43
N LEU A 400 14.57 24.79 1.70
CA LEU A 400 15.62 24.87 2.71
C LEU A 400 16.58 23.67 2.69
N ARG A 401 16.16 22.53 2.14
CA ARG A 401 17.02 21.35 1.94
C ARG A 401 17.77 21.44 0.60
N PRO A 402 19.07 21.11 0.54
CA PRO A 402 19.79 21.02 -0.73
C PRO A 402 19.11 20.00 -1.65
N ALA A 403 19.03 20.34 -2.94
CA ALA A 403 18.39 19.49 -3.94
C ALA A 403 19.03 18.09 -3.94
N ALA A 404 18.20 17.04 -3.97
CA ALA A 404 18.71 15.71 -4.24
C ALA A 404 19.40 15.72 -5.62
N ALA A 405 20.57 15.09 -5.71
CA ALA A 405 21.30 14.96 -6.98
C ALA A 405 20.36 14.40 -8.07
N PRO A 406 20.42 14.91 -9.31
CA PRO A 406 19.54 14.47 -10.38
C PRO A 406 19.65 12.95 -10.57
N ARG A 407 18.50 12.27 -10.57
CA ARG A 407 18.46 10.84 -10.90
C ARG A 407 18.94 10.62 -12.34
N PRO A 408 19.65 9.52 -12.63
CA PRO A 408 19.96 9.15 -14.01
C PRO A 408 18.68 9.05 -14.84
N LYS A 409 18.72 9.58 -16.06
CA LYS A 409 17.59 9.58 -17.00
C LYS A 409 17.14 8.13 -17.25
N GLY A 410 15.89 7.80 -16.93
CA GLY A 410 15.29 6.49 -17.25
C GLY A 410 14.27 5.95 -16.25
N ILE A 411 14.25 6.44 -15.00
CA ILE A 411 13.31 5.96 -13.98
C ILE A 411 12.11 6.90 -13.93
N GLN A 412 11.00 6.51 -14.55
CA GLN A 412 9.71 7.19 -14.34
C GLN A 412 9.29 7.05 -12.87
N PRO A 413 8.83 8.11 -12.21
CA PRO A 413 8.23 7.98 -10.89
C PRO A 413 6.92 7.20 -11.02
N SER A 414 6.88 5.96 -10.54
CA SER A 414 5.64 5.26 -10.23
C SER A 414 5.03 5.85 -8.94
N PHE A 415 4.64 7.12 -9.00
CA PHE A 415 3.65 7.69 -8.11
C PHE A 415 2.38 7.82 -8.95
N CYS A 416 1.66 6.72 -9.13
CA CYS A 416 0.22 6.84 -9.33
C CYS A 416 -0.32 7.32 -7.98
N ALA A 417 -0.59 8.62 -7.92
CA ALA A 417 -1.39 9.25 -6.90
C ALA A 417 -2.72 8.51 -6.79
#